data_AF-A0A142W1E1-F1
#
_entry.id   AF-A0A142W1E1-F1
#
_cell.length_a   1.000
_cell.length_b   1.000
_cell.length_c   1.000
_cell.angle_alpha   90.00
_cell.angle_beta   90.00
_cell.angle_gamma   90.00
#
_symmetry.space_group_name_H-M   'P 1'
#
loop_
_entity.id
_entity.type
_entity.pdbx_description
1 polymer ?
#
loop_
_entity_poly.entity_id
_entity_poly.type
_entity_poly.pdbx_seq_one_letter_code
_entity_poly.pdbx_strand_id
1 'polypeptide(L)'
;MAKSKTTAEGDVVTIKKYANRRLYDTERSCYITLDDLGAMVREGREFRVVDAKSGDDITHNVLTQIIMDTETRGETLLPVNFLRHLIGMYGDRMQSMVPQYLEASMTAFRKNQQDVRAAFEGALGSSPLAELTRRNMEMFQQAAGAFIPGVGGGKARDTEIAALKAEIADLKAELAKKK
;
A
#
# COMPACT_ATOMS: atom_id res chain seq x y z
N MET A 1 20.87 28.19 31.65
CA MET A 1 21.24 27.74 30.30
C MET A 1 20.30 26.60 29.93
N ALA A 2 19.15 26.96 29.35
CA ALA A 2 18.70 26.53 28.02
C ALA A 2 17.80 25.28 28.06
N LYS A 3 16.51 25.52 28.41
CA LYS A 3 15.40 24.66 28.00
C LYS A 3 15.40 24.62 26.46
N SER A 4 15.63 23.47 25.86
CA SER A 4 15.48 23.27 24.43
C SER A 4 14.02 23.45 24.05
N LYS A 5 13.80 24.46 23.21
CA LYS A 5 12.52 24.95 22.74
C LYS A 5 12.06 24.06 21.58
N THR A 6 11.02 23.28 21.85
CA THR A 6 9.88 22.91 21.00
C THR A 6 10.03 23.12 19.49
N THR A 7 10.15 22.02 18.75
CA THR A 7 9.77 21.94 17.33
C THR A 7 8.25 21.99 17.24
N ALA A 8 7.72 22.79 16.32
CA ALA A 8 6.30 23.15 16.23
C ALA A 8 5.39 22.02 15.70
N GLU A 9 4.37 21.68 16.51
CA GLU A 9 2.97 21.35 16.18
C GLU A 9 2.67 20.71 14.80
N GLY A 10 3.05 19.44 14.64
CA GLY A 10 2.03 18.40 14.51
C GLY A 10 1.91 17.77 15.91
N ASP A 11 0.71 17.67 16.47
CA ASP A 11 0.49 17.43 17.90
C ASP A 11 1.06 16.07 18.35
N VAL A 12 2.33 16.03 18.77
CA VAL A 12 3.01 14.81 19.22
C VAL A 12 2.38 14.38 20.54
N VAL A 13 1.65 13.27 20.49
CA VAL A 13 0.89 12.77 21.63
C VAL A 13 1.85 12.39 22.76
N THR A 14 1.62 12.89 23.96
CA THR A 14 2.41 12.46 25.13
C THR A 14 1.74 11.26 25.79
N ILE A 15 2.48 10.17 25.92
CA ILE A 15 2.04 8.93 26.57
C ILE A 15 2.82 8.79 27.88
N LYS A 16 2.11 8.68 29.00
CA LYS A 16 2.73 8.44 30.31
C LYS A 16 2.77 6.95 30.60
N LYS A 17 3.97 6.40 30.77
CA LYS A 17 4.13 5.01 31.23
C LYS A 17 4.17 4.97 32.75
N TYR A 18 3.25 4.22 33.32
CA TYR A 18 3.22 3.94 34.75
C TYR A 18 3.84 2.57 35.04
N ALA A 19 4.07 2.27 36.31
CA ALA A 19 4.43 0.92 36.73
C ALA A 19 3.36 -0.10 36.27
N ASN A 20 3.75 -1.38 36.15
CA ASN A 20 2.88 -2.50 35.73
C ASN A 20 2.26 -2.37 34.33
N ARG A 21 3.08 -2.32 33.26
CA ARG A 21 2.66 -2.34 31.83
C ARG A 21 1.59 -1.29 31.41
N ARG A 22 1.18 -0.37 32.27
CA ARG A 22 0.12 0.63 32.01
C ARG A 22 0.67 1.82 31.24
N LEU A 23 -0.01 2.19 30.17
CA LEU A 23 0.26 3.37 29.35
C LEU A 23 -0.97 4.27 29.37
N TYR A 24 -0.77 5.57 29.52
CA TYR A 24 -1.84 6.57 29.58
C TYR A 24 -1.66 7.60 28.48
N ASP A 25 -2.67 7.72 27.63
CA ASP A 25 -2.75 8.73 26.59
C ASP A 25 -3.23 10.06 27.20
N THR A 26 -2.40 11.11 27.11
CA THR A 26 -2.74 12.43 27.66
C THR A 26 -3.68 13.24 26.78
N GLU A 27 -3.81 12.91 25.50
CA GLU A 27 -4.74 13.56 24.57
C GLU A 27 -6.14 12.98 24.76
N ARG A 28 -6.25 11.64 24.74
CA ARG A 28 -7.53 10.93 24.91
C ARG A 28 -7.97 10.74 26.35
N SER A 29 -7.09 11.06 27.31
CA SER A 29 -7.31 10.91 28.74
C SER A 29 -7.68 9.48 29.18
N CYS A 30 -7.17 8.45 28.49
CA CYS A 30 -7.49 7.05 28.73
C CYS A 30 -6.26 6.14 28.83
N TYR A 31 -6.44 4.94 29.39
CA TYR A 31 -5.41 3.91 29.38
C TYR A 31 -5.42 3.19 28.04
N ILE A 32 -4.22 2.96 27.50
CA ILE A 32 -4.00 2.28 26.22
C ILE A 32 -2.98 1.14 26.39
N THR A 33 -2.84 0.34 25.35
CA THR A 33 -1.95 -0.82 25.27
C THR A 33 -0.78 -0.56 24.32
N LEU A 34 0.18 -1.49 24.27
CA LEU A 34 1.25 -1.45 23.27
C LEU A 34 0.72 -1.64 21.84
N ASP A 35 -0.38 -2.37 21.69
CA ASP A 35 -1.00 -2.60 20.38
C ASP A 35 -1.64 -1.32 19.84
N ASP A 36 -2.25 -0.51 20.72
CA ASP A 36 -2.78 0.82 20.38
C ASP A 36 -1.65 1.76 19.94
N LEU A 37 -0.51 1.75 20.63
CA LEU A 37 0.68 2.50 20.19
C LEU A 37 1.19 2.00 18.84
N GLY A 38 1.19 0.68 18.61
CA GLY A 38 1.51 0.12 17.30
C GLY A 38 0.56 0.60 16.21
N ALA A 39 -0.73 0.73 16.50
CA ALA A 39 -1.72 1.30 15.58
C ALA A 39 -1.43 2.77 15.28
N MET A 40 -1.11 3.57 16.29
CA MET A 40 -0.71 4.97 16.10
C MET A 40 0.48 5.10 15.14
N VAL A 41 1.51 4.26 15.27
CA VAL A 41 2.66 4.27 14.34
C VAL A 41 2.22 3.95 12.91
N ARG A 42 1.36 2.95 12.72
CA ARG A 42 0.84 2.58 11.38
C ARG A 42 -0.02 3.67 10.76
N GLU A 43 -0.73 4.43 11.57
CA GLU A 43 -1.53 5.60 11.17
C GLU A 43 -0.67 6.85 10.91
N GLY A 44 0.64 6.80 11.19
CA GLY A 44 1.54 7.95 11.06
C GLY A 44 1.36 8.99 12.17
N ARG A 45 0.71 8.63 13.29
CA ARG A 45 0.56 9.46 14.48
C ARG A 45 1.85 9.41 15.30
N GLU A 46 2.52 10.55 15.42
CA GLU A 46 3.71 10.66 16.27
C GLU A 46 3.35 10.74 17.75
N PHE A 47 4.12 10.07 18.59
CA PHE A 47 3.98 10.14 20.04
C PHE A 47 5.34 10.08 20.74
N ARG A 48 5.37 10.59 21.97
CA ARG A 48 6.49 10.46 22.91
C ARG A 48 6.02 9.69 24.13
N VAL A 49 6.81 8.73 24.59
CA VAL A 49 6.54 8.02 25.85
C VAL A 49 7.47 8.50 26.94
N VAL A 50 6.89 8.94 28.05
CA VAL A 50 7.59 9.44 29.23
C VAL A 50 7.31 8.54 30.42
N ASP A 51 8.35 8.16 31.16
CA ASP A 51 8.18 7.45 32.43
C ASP A 51 7.53 8.38 33.46
N ALA A 52 6.40 7.97 34.03
CA ALA A 52 5.63 8.82 34.95
C ALA A 52 6.31 9.03 36.31
N LYS A 53 7.29 8.21 36.67
CA LYS A 53 8.03 8.30 37.93
C LYS A 53 9.32 9.11 37.77
N SER A 54 10.13 8.82 36.74
CA SER A 54 11.40 9.51 36.54
C SER A 54 11.31 10.73 35.63
N GLY A 55 10.33 10.78 34.73
CA GLY A 55 10.21 11.81 33.71
C GLY A 55 11.10 11.58 32.48
N ASP A 56 11.77 10.43 32.39
CA ASP A 56 12.67 10.13 31.28
C ASP A 56 11.89 9.83 30.00
N ASP A 57 12.45 10.26 28.86
CA ASP A 57 11.98 9.83 27.54
C ASP A 57 12.41 8.39 27.29
N ILE A 58 11.42 7.51 27.23
CA ILE A 58 11.59 6.07 27.03
C ILE A 58 10.99 5.60 25.70
N THR A 59 10.72 6.53 24.78
CA THR A 59 10.06 6.27 23.49
C THR A 59 10.77 5.16 22.73
N HIS A 60 12.10 5.21 22.65
CA HIS A 60 12.92 4.20 21.99
C HIS A 60 12.66 2.79 22.58
N ASN A 61 12.70 2.66 23.90
CA ASN A 61 12.50 1.37 24.57
C ASN A 61 11.10 0.79 24.32
N VAL A 62 10.08 1.64 24.29
CA VAL A 62 8.71 1.21 24.03
C VAL A 62 8.53 0.81 22.57
N LEU A 63 9.12 1.54 21.62
CA LEU A 63 9.11 1.16 20.20
C LEU A 63 9.81 -0.18 19.97
N THR A 64 10.98 -0.40 20.59
CA THR A 64 11.66 -1.72 20.56
C THR A 64 10.76 -2.82 21.12
N GLN A 65 10.06 -2.57 22.22
CA GLN A 65 9.14 -3.54 22.81
C GLN A 65 7.97 -3.89 21.87
N ILE A 66 7.40 -2.90 21.18
CA ILE A 66 6.33 -3.12 20.19
C ILE A 66 6.82 -4.02 19.05
N ILE A 67 8.03 -3.76 18.53
CA ILE A 67 8.65 -4.59 17.47
C ILE A 67 8.79 -6.04 17.93
N MET A 68 9.33 -6.24 19.14
CA MET A 68 9.50 -7.59 19.69
C MET A 68 8.17 -8.33 19.90
N ASP A 69 7.16 -7.67 20.45
CA ASP A 69 5.84 -8.27 20.70
C ASP A 69 5.10 -8.60 19.39
N THR A 70 5.36 -7.85 18.32
CA THR A 70 4.83 -8.15 16.98
C THR A 70 5.51 -9.37 16.37
N GLU A 71 6.85 -9.45 16.46
CA GLU A 71 7.64 -10.57 15.93
C GLU A 71 7.30 -11.90 16.62
N THR A 72 7.04 -11.90 17.94
CA THR A 72 6.68 -13.11 18.70
C THR A 72 5.28 -13.63 18.40
N ARG A 73 4.37 -12.79 17.88
CA ARG A 73 2.98 -13.17 17.54
C ARG A 73 2.83 -13.86 16.18
N GLY A 74 3.93 -14.07 15.44
CA GLY A 74 3.95 -14.89 14.23
C GLY A 74 3.96 -14.11 12.91
N GLU A 75 3.93 -12.76 12.95
CA GLU A 75 4.23 -11.91 11.80
C GLU A 75 5.74 -11.65 11.72
N THR A 76 6.53 -12.72 11.55
CA THR A 76 8.00 -12.66 11.48
C THR A 76 8.42 -11.88 10.24
N LEU A 77 8.65 -10.58 10.40
CA LEU A 77 9.07 -9.68 9.33
C LEU A 77 10.59 -9.59 9.26
N LEU A 78 11.31 -9.89 10.35
CA LEU A 78 12.75 -9.67 10.47
C LEU A 78 13.53 -10.96 10.15
N PRO A 79 14.28 -11.02 9.02
CA PRO A 79 15.07 -12.19 8.69
C PRO A 79 16.18 -12.44 9.72
N VAL A 80 16.48 -13.71 10.01
CA VAL A 80 17.55 -14.10 10.95
C VAL A 80 18.90 -13.45 10.63
N ASN A 81 19.25 -13.34 9.35
CA ASN A 81 20.50 -12.70 8.92
C ASN A 81 20.52 -11.20 9.25
N PHE A 82 19.37 -10.51 9.13
CA PHE A 82 19.25 -9.10 9.50
C PHE A 82 19.47 -8.92 11.01
N LEU A 83 18.86 -9.77 11.84
CA LEU A 83 19.05 -9.74 13.29
C LEU A 83 20.51 -9.97 13.68
N ARG A 84 21.20 -10.93 13.04
CA ARG A 84 22.63 -11.17 13.26
C ARG A 84 23.49 -9.96 12.90
N HIS A 85 23.24 -9.33 11.75
CA HIS A 85 23.94 -8.11 11.35
C HIS A 85 23.66 -6.97 12.34
N LEU A 86 22.40 -6.80 12.75
CA LEU A 86 22.01 -5.77 13.71
C LEU A 86 22.78 -5.93 15.03
N ILE A 87 22.84 -7.14 15.57
CA ILE A 87 23.61 -7.45 16.79
C ILE A 87 25.11 -7.17 16.59
N GLY A 88 25.69 -7.60 15.45
CA GLY A 88 27.10 -7.35 15.15
C GLY A 88 27.44 -5.85 15.11
N MET A 89 26.55 -5.04 14.56
CA MET A 89 26.71 -3.58 14.47
C MET A 89 26.71 -2.87 15.83
N TYR A 90 26.11 -3.44 16.88
CA TYR A 90 26.18 -2.90 18.25
C TYR A 90 27.52 -3.19 18.96
N GLY A 91 28.34 -4.10 18.43
CA GLY A 91 29.64 -4.48 19.01
C GLY A 91 30.85 -3.75 18.41
N ASP A 92 30.70 -3.15 17.23
CA ASP A 92 31.78 -2.48 16.51
C ASP A 92 31.73 -0.95 16.65
N ARG A 93 32.87 -0.29 16.41
CA ARG A 93 33.05 1.18 16.44
C ARG A 93 32.15 1.98 15.46
N MET A 94 31.23 1.31 14.76
CA MET A 94 30.30 1.88 13.78
C MET A 94 28.91 2.19 14.35
N GLN A 95 28.69 2.02 15.67
CA GLN A 95 27.42 2.31 16.34
C GLN A 95 26.84 3.71 16.01
N SER A 96 27.70 4.68 15.70
CA SER A 96 27.31 6.05 15.34
C SER A 96 26.89 6.27 13.89
N MET A 97 27.11 5.31 12.99
CA MET A 97 26.80 5.41 11.55
C MET A 97 25.57 4.59 11.13
N VAL A 98 25.25 3.55 11.91
CA VAL A 98 24.16 2.61 11.62
C VAL A 98 22.79 3.28 11.63
N PRO A 99 22.44 4.16 12.59
CA PRO A 99 21.13 4.81 12.60
C PRO A 99 20.87 5.64 11.34
N GLN A 100 21.83 6.48 10.91
CA GLN A 100 21.68 7.32 9.72
C GLN A 100 21.61 6.49 8.44
N TYR A 101 22.40 5.41 8.33
CA TYR A 101 22.33 4.54 7.16
C TYR A 101 20.98 3.80 7.07
N LEU A 102 20.45 3.32 8.19
CA LEU A 102 19.17 2.65 8.23
C LEU A 102 18.02 3.61 7.88
N GLU A 103 18.05 4.83 8.42
CA GLU A 103 17.07 5.87 8.10
C GLU A 103 17.10 6.26 6.62
N ALA A 104 18.30 6.47 6.06
CA ALA A 104 18.48 6.77 4.64
C ALA A 104 18.00 5.61 3.75
N SER A 105 18.34 4.37 4.11
CA SER A 105 17.93 3.17 3.38
C SER A 105 16.42 2.96 3.43
N MET A 106 15.78 3.16 4.58
CA MET A 106 14.32 3.07 4.72
C MET A 106 13.59 4.18 3.96
N THR A 107 14.16 5.39 3.94
CA THR A 107 13.62 6.50 3.15
C THR A 107 13.71 6.20 1.66
N ALA A 108 14.85 5.69 1.19
CA ALA A 108 15.04 5.25 -0.19
C ALA A 108 14.11 4.09 -0.56
N PHE A 109 13.93 3.11 0.34
CA PHE A 109 13.03 1.98 0.11
C PHE A 109 11.56 2.44 -0.03
N ARG A 110 11.08 3.30 0.88
CA ARG A 110 9.72 3.88 0.79
C ARG A 110 9.52 4.67 -0.50
N LYS A 111 10.51 5.47 -0.90
CA LYS A 111 10.48 6.21 -2.16
C LYS A 111 10.42 5.28 -3.37
N ASN A 112 11.29 4.26 -3.43
CA ASN A 112 11.28 3.27 -4.51
C ASN A 112 9.93 2.54 -4.61
N GLN A 113 9.32 2.18 -3.48
CA GLN A 113 8.01 1.53 -3.47
C GLN A 113 6.91 2.46 -4.02
N GLN A 114 6.95 3.75 -3.66
CA GLN A 114 6.05 4.76 -4.20
C GLN A 114 6.26 4.98 -5.70
N ASP A 115 7.51 5.07 -6.15
CA ASP A 115 7.87 5.27 -7.56
C ASP A 115 7.43 4.07 -8.42
N VAL A 116 7.65 2.84 -7.95
CA VAL A 116 7.18 1.62 -8.64
C VAL A 116 5.66 1.58 -8.70
N ARG A 117 4.98 1.92 -7.61
CA ARG A 117 3.50 1.98 -7.57
C ARG A 117 2.97 3.05 -8.53
N ALA A 118 3.56 4.24 -8.52
CA ALA A 118 3.20 5.33 -9.42
C ALA A 118 3.47 4.99 -10.89
N ALA A 119 4.59 4.29 -11.18
CA ALA A 119 4.89 3.80 -12.52
C ALA A 119 3.87 2.74 -12.97
N PHE A 120 3.43 1.85 -12.08
CA PHE A 120 2.43 0.83 -12.38
C PHE A 120 1.01 1.42 -12.54
N GLU A 121 0.60 2.32 -11.66
CA GLU A 121 -0.66 3.08 -11.77
C GLU A 121 -0.66 3.96 -13.03
N GLY A 122 0.46 4.63 -13.33
CA GLY A 122 0.65 5.37 -14.58
C GLY A 122 0.68 4.48 -15.82
N ALA A 123 1.19 3.23 -15.70
CA ALA A 123 1.18 2.25 -16.77
C ALA A 123 -0.24 1.73 -17.11
N LEU A 124 -1.11 1.57 -16.11
CA LEU A 124 -2.51 1.20 -16.30
C LEU A 124 -3.41 2.38 -16.67
N GLY A 125 -3.09 3.60 -16.22
CA GLY A 125 -3.94 4.78 -16.41
C GLY A 125 -3.68 5.57 -17.70
N SER A 126 -2.43 5.70 -18.13
CA SER A 126 -2.07 6.62 -19.23
C SER A 126 -0.64 6.43 -19.77
N SER A 127 -0.12 5.20 -19.83
CA SER A 127 1.21 5.02 -20.41
C SER A 127 1.16 5.20 -21.93
N PRO A 128 2.11 5.94 -22.52
CA PRO A 128 2.31 5.99 -23.97
C PRO A 128 2.46 4.60 -24.59
N LEU A 129 2.94 3.61 -23.82
CA LEU A 129 2.99 2.21 -24.24
C LEU A 129 1.60 1.58 -24.33
N ALA A 130 0.70 1.86 -23.40
CA ALA A 130 -0.68 1.38 -23.46
C ALA A 130 -1.42 1.98 -24.67
N GLU A 131 -1.16 3.26 -24.98
CA GLU A 131 -1.71 3.94 -26.15
C GLU A 131 -1.12 3.39 -27.46
N LEU A 132 0.20 3.14 -27.51
CA LEU A 132 0.87 2.47 -28.63
C LEU A 132 0.38 1.03 -28.83
N THR A 133 0.20 0.26 -27.75
CA THR A 133 -0.35 -1.10 -27.81
C THR A 133 -1.80 -1.09 -28.29
N ARG A 134 -2.62 -0.15 -27.83
CA ARG A 134 -4.01 0.02 -28.28
C ARG A 134 -4.06 0.37 -29.78
N ARG A 135 -3.25 1.33 -30.22
CA ARG A 135 -3.15 1.76 -31.61
C ARG A 135 -2.62 0.65 -32.53
N ASN A 136 -1.64 -0.14 -32.06
CA ASN A 136 -1.11 -1.29 -32.78
C ASN A 136 -2.14 -2.43 -32.88
N MET A 137 -2.91 -2.68 -31.82
CA MET A 137 -4.01 -3.67 -31.87
C MET A 137 -5.13 -3.23 -32.80
N GLU A 138 -5.51 -1.94 -32.81
CA GLU A 138 -6.51 -1.42 -33.74
C GLU A 138 -6.04 -1.55 -35.20
N MET A 139 -4.78 -1.21 -35.50
CA MET A 139 -4.19 -1.42 -36.82
C MET A 139 -4.11 -2.91 -37.20
N PHE A 140 -3.75 -3.80 -36.26
CA PHE A 140 -3.71 -5.23 -36.50
C PHE A 140 -5.11 -5.82 -36.72
N GLN A 141 -6.13 -5.36 -35.99
CA GLN A 141 -7.52 -5.78 -36.21
C GLN A 141 -8.03 -5.32 -37.58
N GLN A 142 -7.71 -4.09 -38.00
CA GLN A 142 -8.06 -3.60 -39.33
C GLN A 142 -7.32 -4.37 -40.43
N ALA A 143 -6.03 -4.65 -40.25
CA ALA A 143 -5.23 -5.42 -41.21
C ALA A 143 -5.65 -6.90 -41.28
N ALA A 144 -5.92 -7.53 -40.13
CA ALA A 144 -6.42 -8.90 -40.05
C ALA A 144 -7.82 -9.02 -40.67
N GLY A 145 -8.67 -8.01 -40.48
CA GLY A 145 -9.97 -7.91 -41.14
C GLY A 145 -9.89 -7.77 -42.66
N ALA A 146 -8.82 -7.17 -43.19
CA ALA A 146 -8.58 -7.03 -44.62
C ALA A 146 -7.93 -8.28 -45.27
N PHE A 147 -7.17 -9.07 -44.50
CA PHE A 147 -6.42 -10.24 -45.02
C PHE A 147 -7.08 -11.60 -44.75
N ILE A 148 -7.98 -11.71 -43.77
CA ILE A 148 -8.73 -12.94 -43.48
C ILE A 148 -10.22 -12.65 -43.69
N PRO A 149 -10.79 -12.95 -44.87
CA PRO A 149 -12.22 -12.77 -45.12
C PRO A 149 -12.98 -13.75 -44.23
N GLY A 150 -13.56 -13.24 -43.13
CA GLY A 150 -14.30 -14.04 -42.15
C GLY A 150 -14.09 -13.66 -40.68
N VAL A 151 -13.04 -12.90 -40.33
CA VAL A 151 -12.80 -12.47 -38.93
C VAL A 151 -13.21 -11.01 -38.68
N GLY A 152 -13.41 -10.20 -39.72
CA GLY A 152 -13.92 -8.82 -39.66
C GLY A 152 -15.42 -8.64 -39.91
N GLY A 153 -16.24 -9.70 -39.75
CA GLY A 153 -17.63 -9.73 -40.20
C GLY A 153 -18.70 -9.39 -39.16
N GLY A 154 -18.37 -8.76 -38.03
CA GLY A 154 -19.34 -8.51 -36.94
C GLY A 154 -20.57 -7.75 -37.42
N LYS A 155 -20.39 -6.59 -38.07
CA LYS A 155 -21.52 -5.78 -38.56
C LYS A 155 -22.32 -6.42 -39.70
N ALA A 156 -21.69 -7.22 -40.56
CA ALA A 156 -22.37 -7.89 -41.66
C ALA A 156 -23.17 -9.11 -41.19
N ARG A 157 -22.62 -9.91 -40.25
CA ARG A 157 -23.37 -11.02 -39.63
C ARG A 157 -24.49 -10.53 -38.73
N ASP A 158 -24.30 -9.42 -38.02
CA ASP A 158 -25.35 -8.87 -37.16
C ASP A 158 -26.54 -8.32 -37.97
N THR A 159 -26.27 -7.73 -39.15
CA THR A 159 -27.33 -7.28 -40.06
C THR A 159 -28.05 -8.44 -40.75
N GLU A 160 -27.33 -9.49 -41.13
CA GLU A 160 -27.90 -10.70 -41.72
C GLU A 160 -28.74 -11.50 -40.70
N ILE A 161 -28.28 -11.61 -39.45
CA ILE A 161 -29.04 -12.24 -38.35
C ILE A 161 -30.29 -11.42 -38.01
N ALA A 162 -30.22 -10.08 -38.06
CA ALA A 162 -31.38 -9.23 -37.84
C ALA A 162 -32.44 -9.39 -38.95
N ALA A 163 -32.00 -9.47 -40.21
CA ALA A 163 -32.89 -9.70 -41.35
C ALA A 163 -33.58 -11.07 -41.28
N LEU A 164 -32.82 -12.14 -40.99
CA LEU A 164 -33.37 -13.50 -40.87
C LEU A 164 -34.36 -13.63 -39.70
N LYS A 165 -34.12 -12.92 -38.58
CA LYS A 165 -35.07 -12.90 -37.46
C LYS A 165 -36.37 -12.18 -37.81
N ALA A 166 -36.32 -11.13 -38.62
CA ALA A 166 -37.52 -10.44 -39.10
C ALA A 166 -38.34 -11.35 -40.02
N GLU A 167 -37.69 -12.04 -40.95
CA GLU A 167 -38.36 -12.99 -41.86
C GLU A 167 -39.00 -14.17 -41.12
N ILE A 168 -38.32 -14.72 -40.10
CA ILE A 168 -38.90 -15.76 -39.24
C ILE A 168 -40.10 -15.25 -38.45
N ALA A 169 -40.10 -13.98 -38.03
CA ALA A 169 -41.23 -13.40 -37.30
C ALA A 169 -42.46 -13.25 -38.21
N ASP A 170 -42.26 -12.80 -39.45
CA ASP A 170 -43.34 -12.68 -40.44
C ASP A 170 -43.89 -14.05 -40.84
N LEU A 171 -43.03 -15.05 -41.10
CA LEU A 171 -43.47 -16.42 -41.40
C LEU A 171 -44.23 -17.06 -40.23
N LYS A 172 -43.83 -16.78 -38.98
CA LYS A 172 -44.57 -17.23 -37.79
C LYS A 172 -45.93 -16.53 -37.67
N ALA A 173 -46.02 -15.25 -38.03
CA ALA A 173 -47.27 -14.50 -38.04
C ALA A 173 -48.23 -15.00 -39.14
N GLU A 174 -47.73 -15.37 -40.33
CA GLU A 174 -48.53 -15.99 -41.38
C GLU A 174 -49.02 -17.39 -40.99
N LEU A 175 -48.18 -18.20 -40.34
CA LEU A 175 -48.58 -19.51 -39.82
C LEU A 175 -49.62 -19.41 -38.70
N ALA A 176 -49.56 -18.37 -37.86
CA ALA A 176 -50.55 -18.12 -36.82
C ALA A 176 -51.91 -17.65 -37.36
N LYS A 177 -51.95 -17.01 -38.53
CA LYS A 177 -53.21 -16.64 -39.23
C LYS A 177 -53.84 -17.81 -40.00
N LYS A 178 -53.10 -18.90 -40.22
CA LYS A 178 -53.55 -20.09 -40.96
C LYS A 178 -54.11 -21.18 -40.04
N LYS A 179 -54.36 -20.86 -38.77
CA LYS A 179 -55.00 -21.69 -37.75
C LYS A 179 -56.25 -21.01 -37.23
#